data_AF-G2LDG6-F1
#
_entry.id   AF-G2LDG6-F1
#
_cell.length_a   1.000
_cell.length_b   1.000
_cell.length_c   1.000
_cell.angle_alpha   90.00
_cell.angle_beta   90.00
_cell.angle_gamma   90.00
#
_symmetry.space_group_name_H-M   'P 1'
#
loop_
_entity.id
_entity.type
_entity.pdbx_description
1 polymer ?
#
loop_
_entity_poly.entity_id
_entity_poly.type
_entity_poly.pdbx_seq_one_letter_code
_entity_poly.pdbx_strand_id
1 'polypeptide(L)'
;MQVKSLTFTFPQLPEITWPKEAFQRAIEFIENTYHRIFGCWHTNMSRPFTIDQETYRMCLNCGAHRAFDTQQWKMVGPYYVRRPSTKTIYRPTLAPVRSPAVTTVDQLPASRRHLRRAA
;
A
#
# COMPACT_ATOMS: atom_id res chain seq x y z
N MET A 1 17.17 -51.39 45.32
CA MET A 1 16.54 -50.29 44.55
C MET A 1 16.16 -50.82 43.18
N GLN A 2 14.88 -50.87 42.84
CA GLN A 2 14.36 -51.40 41.58
C GLN A 2 13.77 -50.24 40.78
N VAL A 3 14.39 -49.91 39.64
CA VAL A 3 13.92 -48.89 38.71
C VAL A 3 13.02 -49.57 37.69
N LYS A 4 11.71 -49.31 37.76
CA LYS A 4 10.74 -49.78 36.77
C LYS A 4 10.73 -48.82 35.59
N SER A 5 11.36 -49.20 34.48
CA SER A 5 11.29 -48.44 33.23
C SER A 5 9.91 -48.63 32.60
N LEU A 6 9.10 -47.58 32.62
CA LEU A 6 7.82 -47.54 31.91
C LEU A 6 8.11 -47.35 30.41
N THR A 7 7.91 -48.40 29.62
CA THR A 7 7.98 -48.31 28.16
C THR A 7 6.71 -47.66 27.63
N PHE A 8 6.82 -46.39 27.21
CA PHE A 8 5.74 -45.65 26.58
C PHE A 8 5.65 -46.06 25.11
N THR A 9 4.73 -46.97 24.79
CA THR A 9 4.39 -47.31 23.40
C THR A 9 3.58 -46.17 22.79
N PHE A 10 4.21 -45.42 21.89
CA PHE A 10 3.58 -44.33 21.16
C PHE A 10 2.55 -44.90 20.16
N PRO A 11 1.29 -44.45 20.16
CA PRO A 11 0.31 -44.94 19.20
C PRO A 11 0.67 -44.48 17.78
N GLN A 12 0.77 -45.42 16.85
CA GLN A 12 0.88 -45.12 15.42
C GLN A 12 -0.39 -44.37 14.97
N LEU A 13 -0.23 -43.08 14.65
CA LEU A 13 -1.30 -42.29 14.05
C LEU A 13 -1.46 -42.67 12.56
N PRO A 14 -2.69 -42.65 12.03
CA PRO A 14 -2.93 -42.93 10.61
C PRO A 14 -2.31 -41.83 9.74
N GLU A 15 -1.71 -42.25 8.63
CA GLU A 15 -1.16 -41.36 7.61
C GLU A 15 -2.32 -40.62 6.91
N ILE A 16 -2.57 -39.39 7.35
CA ILE A 16 -3.55 -38.49 6.74
C ILE A 16 -3.00 -38.05 5.36
N THR A 17 -3.45 -38.72 4.31
CA THR A 17 -3.02 -38.47 2.93
C THR A 17 -4.08 -37.64 2.20
N TRP A 18 -4.05 -36.32 2.41
CA TRP A 18 -4.96 -35.42 1.69
C TRP A 18 -4.71 -35.48 0.18
N PRO A 19 -5.74 -35.64 -0.66
CA PRO A 19 -5.58 -35.53 -2.10
C PRO A 19 -5.21 -34.09 -2.45
N LYS A 20 -4.04 -33.92 -3.07
CA LYS A 20 -3.45 -32.63 -3.48
C LYS A 20 -4.41 -31.72 -4.24
N GLU A 21 -5.31 -32.30 -5.04
CA GLU A 21 -6.37 -31.60 -5.78
C GLU A 21 -7.35 -30.86 -4.85
N ALA A 22 -7.73 -31.50 -3.73
CA ALA A 22 -8.68 -30.94 -2.77
C ALA A 22 -8.02 -29.84 -1.93
N PHE A 23 -6.73 -30.01 -1.63
CA PHE A 23 -5.94 -29.03 -0.90
C PHE A 23 -5.74 -27.74 -1.72
N GLN A 24 -5.42 -27.86 -3.02
CA GLN A 24 -5.26 -26.72 -3.91
C GLN A 24 -6.56 -25.93 -4.07
N ARG A 25 -7.70 -26.61 -4.29
CA ARG A 25 -9.01 -25.96 -4.38
C ARG A 25 -9.40 -25.24 -3.09
N ALA A 26 -9.08 -25.83 -1.92
CA ALA A 26 -9.33 -25.20 -0.63
C ALA A 26 -8.49 -23.91 -0.47
N ILE A 27 -7.22 -23.93 -0.87
CA ILE A 27 -6.35 -22.74 -0.82
C ILE A 27 -6.86 -21.63 -1.75
N GLU A 28 -7.22 -21.95 -2.99
CA GLU A 28 -7.78 -20.97 -3.94
C GLU A 28 -9.06 -20.33 -3.41
N PHE A 29 -9.93 -21.14 -2.77
CA PHE A 29 -11.16 -20.64 -2.16
C PHE A 29 -10.86 -19.72 -0.98
N ILE A 30 -9.88 -20.07 -0.16
CA ILE A 30 -9.44 -19.25 0.98
C ILE A 30 -8.85 -17.92 0.50
N GLU A 31 -7.98 -17.90 -0.50
CA GLU A 31 -7.40 -16.65 -1.02
C GLU A 31 -8.47 -15.73 -1.63
N ASN A 32 -9.35 -16.27 -2.47
CA ASN A 32 -10.40 -15.49 -3.11
C ASN A 32 -11.43 -14.95 -2.09
N THR A 33 -11.72 -15.75 -1.06
CA THR A 33 -12.62 -15.35 0.02
C THR A 33 -11.92 -14.38 0.98
N TYR A 34 -10.62 -14.52 1.23
CA TYR A 34 -9.82 -13.61 2.05
C TYR A 34 -9.79 -12.20 1.46
N HIS A 35 -9.54 -12.07 0.15
CA HIS A 35 -9.60 -10.76 -0.51
C HIS A 35 -10.99 -10.13 -0.52
N ARG A 36 -12.05 -10.94 -0.47
CA ARG A 36 -13.44 -10.50 -0.48
C ARG A 36 -13.96 -10.10 0.91
N ILE A 37 -13.53 -10.81 1.96
CA ILE A 37 -13.92 -10.54 3.35
C ILE A 37 -13.00 -9.47 3.98
N PHE A 38 -11.70 -9.50 3.69
CA PHE A 38 -10.69 -8.57 4.20
C PHE A 38 -10.22 -7.56 3.14
N GLY A 39 -11.14 -6.86 2.46
CA GLY A 39 -10.81 -5.83 1.46
C GLY A 39 -9.76 -4.78 1.94
N CYS A 40 -9.23 -3.88 1.07
CA CYS A 40 -8.21 -2.88 1.49
C CYS A 40 -8.70 -2.15 2.75
N TRP A 41 -7.97 -2.29 3.85
CA TRP A 41 -8.23 -1.59 5.12
C TRP A 41 -7.96 -0.08 5.02
N HIS A 42 -7.72 0.44 3.81
CA HIS A 42 -7.43 1.83 3.45
C HIS A 42 -6.45 2.52 4.42
N THR A 43 -5.50 1.77 4.97
CA THR A 43 -4.48 2.28 5.90
C THR A 43 -3.39 3.05 5.17
N ASN A 44 -3.06 2.64 3.95
CA ASN A 44 -2.05 3.28 3.11
C ASN A 44 -2.71 4.25 2.12
N MET A 45 -3.01 5.45 2.59
CA MET A 45 -3.61 6.53 1.81
C MET A 45 -2.52 7.44 1.23
N SER A 46 -2.71 7.87 -0.01
CA SER A 46 -1.84 8.83 -0.67
C SER A 46 -1.87 10.21 0.02
N ARG A 47 -0.92 11.05 -0.37
CA ARG A 47 -0.97 12.49 -0.08
C ARG A 47 -2.25 13.10 -0.67
N PRO A 48 -2.80 14.16 -0.07
CA PRO A 48 -3.93 14.88 -0.65
C PRO A 48 -3.51 15.48 -1.99
N PHE A 49 -4.29 15.17 -3.03
CA PHE A 49 -4.14 15.72 -4.37
C PHE A 49 -5.35 16.57 -4.69
N THR A 50 -5.14 17.70 -5.35
CA THR A 50 -6.20 18.58 -5.82
C THR A 50 -6.23 18.53 -7.34
N ILE A 51 -7.35 18.10 -7.92
CA ILE A 51 -7.61 18.12 -9.36
C ILE A 51 -8.97 18.79 -9.55
N ASP A 52 -9.07 19.71 -10.51
CA ASP A 52 -10.33 20.35 -10.90
C ASP A 52 -11.13 20.92 -9.71
N GLN A 53 -10.42 21.57 -8.77
CA GLN A 53 -10.96 22.19 -7.55
C GLN A 53 -11.43 21.21 -6.45
N GLU A 54 -11.36 19.90 -6.67
CA GLU A 54 -11.64 18.90 -5.64
C GLU A 54 -10.35 18.32 -5.06
N THR A 55 -10.31 18.19 -3.73
CA THR A 55 -9.16 17.55 -3.06
C THR A 55 -9.56 16.16 -2.61
N TYR A 56 -8.73 15.16 -2.90
CA TYR A 56 -8.99 13.77 -2.57
C TYR A 56 -7.73 13.00 -2.18
N ARG A 57 -7.91 11.83 -1.57
CA ARG A 57 -6.85 10.85 -1.28
C ARG A 57 -7.25 9.49 -1.83
N MET A 58 -6.28 8.67 -2.22
CA MET A 58 -6.53 7.32 -2.74
C MET A 58 -5.76 6.24 -1.95
N CYS A 59 -6.36 5.06 -1.71
CA CYS A 59 -5.63 3.88 -1.17
C CYS A 59 -4.67 3.42 -2.25
N LEU A 60 -3.38 3.35 -1.93
CA LEU A 60 -2.35 2.89 -2.87
C LEU A 60 -2.46 1.39 -3.17
N ASN A 61 -3.16 0.62 -2.33
CA ASN A 61 -3.32 -0.83 -2.51
C ASN A 61 -4.54 -1.18 -3.39
N CYS A 62 -5.69 -0.51 -3.22
CA CYS A 62 -6.92 -0.82 -3.97
C CYS A 62 -7.38 0.27 -4.93
N GLY A 63 -6.77 1.45 -4.90
CA GLY A 63 -7.16 2.59 -5.72
C GLY A 63 -8.47 3.23 -5.32
N ALA A 64 -9.11 2.87 -4.20
CA ALA A 64 -10.31 3.55 -3.73
C ALA A 64 -10.01 5.00 -3.36
N HIS A 65 -10.85 5.92 -3.82
CA HIS A 65 -10.68 7.36 -3.65
C HIS A 65 -11.67 7.87 -2.59
N ARG A 66 -11.28 8.91 -1.86
CA ARG A 66 -12.14 9.59 -0.89
C ARG A 66 -11.90 11.09 -0.93
N ALA A 67 -12.99 11.86 -0.86
CA ALA A 67 -12.90 13.31 -0.80
C ALA A 67 -12.24 13.76 0.51
N PHE A 68 -11.44 14.81 0.42
CA PHE A 68 -10.72 15.40 1.52
C PHE A 68 -11.05 16.88 1.57
N ASP A 69 -11.68 17.32 2.66
CA ASP A 69 -11.94 18.72 2.91
C ASP A 69 -10.67 19.37 3.47
N THR A 70 -10.12 20.32 2.71
CA THR A 70 -8.91 21.07 3.06
C THR A 70 -9.15 22.14 4.12
N GLN A 71 -10.39 22.60 4.32
CA GLN A 71 -10.74 23.56 5.36
C GLN A 71 -10.82 22.87 6.72
N GLN A 72 -11.51 21.73 6.77
CA GLN A 72 -11.71 20.98 8.01
C GLN A 72 -10.60 19.95 8.29
N TRP A 73 -9.71 19.70 7.32
CA TRP A 73 -8.68 18.66 7.37
C TRP A 73 -9.24 17.26 7.65
N LYS A 74 -10.43 16.97 7.12
CA LYS A 74 -11.16 15.72 7.36
C LYS A 74 -11.48 15.02 6.05
N MET A 75 -11.48 13.68 6.08
CA MET A 75 -12.00 12.88 4.98
C MET A 75 -13.53 12.91 5.03
N VAL A 76 -14.16 13.24 3.91
CA VAL A 76 -15.61 13.42 3.81
C VAL A 76 -16.19 12.40 2.82
N GLY A 77 -17.38 11.89 3.12
CA GLY A 77 -18.10 10.97 2.26
C GLY A 77 -17.58 9.52 2.24
N PRO A 78 -18.23 8.65 1.44
CA PRO A 78 -17.85 7.25 1.26
C PRO A 78 -16.63 7.08 0.36
N TYR A 79 -15.99 5.91 0.46
CA TYR A 79 -14.98 5.50 -0.53
C TYR A 79 -15.68 5.16 -1.84
N TYR A 80 -15.27 5.80 -2.93
CA TYR A 80 -15.71 5.45 -4.27
C TYR A 80 -14.56 4.81 -5.03
N VAL A 81 -14.83 3.66 -5.63
CA VAL A 81 -13.89 2.98 -6.52
C VAL A 81 -14.25 3.43 -7.94
N ARG A 82 -13.41 4.28 -8.54
CA ARG A 82 -13.54 4.52 -9.98
C ARG A 82 -13.10 3.22 -10.64
N ARG A 83 -14.04 2.38 -11.09
CA ARG A 83 -13.70 1.21 -11.91
C ARG A 83 -12.86 1.75 -13.07
N PRO A 84 -11.59 1.33 -13.21
CA PRO A 84 -10.80 1.78 -14.35
C PRO A 84 -11.54 1.26 -15.58
N SER A 85 -12.10 2.19 -16.36
CA SER A 85 -12.57 1.87 -17.70
C SER A 85 -11.32 1.41 -18.44
N THR A 86 -11.29 0.16 -18.88
CA THR A 86 -10.17 -0.48 -19.59
C THR A 86 -9.74 0.28 -20.85
N LYS A 87 -10.47 1.33 -21.24
CA LYS A 87 -10.16 2.20 -22.38
C LYS A 87 -9.18 3.34 -22.07
N THR A 88 -8.89 3.66 -20.81
CA THR A 88 -7.99 4.77 -20.48
C THR A 88 -6.70 4.25 -19.87
N ILE A 89 -5.77 3.82 -20.73
CA ILE A 89 -4.35 3.83 -20.36
C ILE A 89 -4.00 5.31 -20.17
N TYR A 90 -3.89 5.76 -18.92
CA TYR A 90 -3.29 7.06 -18.61
C TYR A 90 -1.83 6.98 -19.06
N ARG A 91 -1.57 7.40 -20.30
CA ARG A 91 -0.23 7.70 -20.78
C ARG A 91 0.03 9.13 -20.30
N PRO A 92 0.81 9.35 -19.23
CA PRO A 92 1.25 10.69 -18.93
C PRO A 92 1.98 11.18 -20.19
N THR A 93 1.43 12.19 -20.85
CA THR A 93 2.21 12.97 -21.79
C THR A 93 3.27 13.61 -20.92
N LEU A 94 4.45 12.98 -20.83
CA LEU A 94 5.64 13.59 -20.28
C LEU A 94 5.99 14.74 -21.22
N ALA A 95 5.29 15.86 -21.08
CA ALA A 95 5.80 17.11 -21.59
C ALA A 95 7.21 17.23 -21.00
N PRO A 96 8.23 17.51 -21.82
CA PRO A 96 9.57 17.74 -21.29
C PRO A 96 9.45 18.86 -20.27
N VAL A 97 9.56 18.50 -18.98
CA VAL A 97 9.71 19.48 -17.92
C VAL A 97 10.98 20.21 -18.31
N ARG A 98 10.84 21.47 -18.75
CA ARG A 98 11.97 22.40 -18.81
C ARG A 98 12.43 22.50 -17.36
N SER A 99 13.44 21.70 -17.00
CA SER A 99 14.10 21.83 -15.71
C SER A 99 14.44 23.31 -15.57
N PRO A 100 13.95 24.01 -14.53
CA PRO A 100 14.43 25.37 -14.29
C PRO A 100 15.94 25.25 -14.17
N ALA A 101 16.66 26.08 -14.93
CA ALA A 101 18.11 26.08 -14.95
C ALA A 101 18.59 26.06 -13.49
N VAL A 102 19.29 24.98 -13.12
CA VAL A 102 19.90 24.85 -11.80
C VAL A 102 20.86 26.02 -11.69
N THR A 103 20.45 27.08 -10.99
CA THR A 103 21.37 28.14 -10.57
C THR A 103 22.29 27.50 -9.54
N THR A 104 23.47 27.09 -9.99
CA THR A 104 24.58 26.69 -9.14
C THR A 104 24.75 27.72 -8.02
N VAL A 105 24.70 27.24 -6.79
CA VAL A 105 24.80 28.03 -5.54
C VAL A 105 26.10 28.87 -5.49
N ASP A 106 27.08 28.57 -6.36
CA ASP A 106 28.34 29.30 -6.49
C ASP A 106 28.22 30.73 -7.02
N GLN A 107 27.08 31.14 -7.58
CA GLN A 107 26.86 32.50 -8.10
C GLN A 107 26.24 33.48 -7.09
N LEU A 108 26.07 33.10 -5.81
CA LEU A 108 25.66 34.05 -4.77
C LEU A 108 26.78 35.07 -4.50
N PRO A 109 26.50 36.39 -4.54
CA PRO A 109 27.50 37.42 -4.27
C PRO A 109 28.12 37.23 -2.88
N ALA A 110 29.43 37.48 -2.79
CA ALA A 110 30.27 37.18 -1.62
C ALA A 110 29.76 37.75 -0.29
N SER A 111 28.87 38.75 -0.32
CA SER A 111 28.30 39.40 0.87
C SER A 111 27.44 38.49 1.77
N ARG A 112 27.00 37.32 1.29
CA ARG A 112 26.18 36.38 2.08
C ARG A 112 26.90 35.15 2.64
N ARG A 113 28.20 34.95 2.34
CA ARG A 113 28.93 33.77 2.85
C ARG A 113 29.23 33.83 4.36
N HIS A 114 29.22 35.01 4.98
CA HIS A 114 29.62 35.17 6.38
C HIS A 114 28.53 34.84 7.41
N LEU A 115 27.27 34.67 7.01
CA LEU A 115 26.17 34.41 7.96
C LEU A 115 25.95 32.92 8.30
N ARG A 116 26.76 32.00 7.77
CA ARG A 116 26.56 30.55 7.94
C ARG A 116 27.62 29.83 8.81
N ARG A 117 28.44 30.56 9.57
CA ARG A 117 29.42 29.97 10.51
C ARG A 117 28.96 29.94 11.98
N ALA A 118 27.68 30.23 12.26
CA ALA A 118 27.11 30.14 13.60
C ALA A 118 25.94 29.14 13.62
N ALA A 119 26.26 27.85 13.53
CA ALA A 119 25.45 26.73 13.99
C ALA A 119 26.35 25.49 14.07
#